data_AF-R0IJ52-F1
#
_entry.id   AF-R0IJ52-F1
#
_cell.length_a   1.000
_cell.length_b   1.000
_cell.length_c   1.000
_cell.angle_alpha   90.00
_cell.angle_beta   90.00
_cell.angle_gamma   90.00
#
_symmetry.space_group_name_H-M   'P 1'
#
loop_
_entity.id
_entity.type
_entity.pdbx_description
1 polymer ?
#
loop_
_entity_poly.entity_id
_entity_poly.type
_entity_poly.pdbx_seq_one_letter_code
_entity_poly.pdbx_strand_id
1 'polypeptide(L)'
;MSLTIPTNLVLNPRSNKSLTQSVPKSSARFVCSDDKSSTTPQSMKAFSAAVALSSILLSAPMPAVADISGLTPCKESKQFAKREKQQIKKLQSSLKLYAPESAPALALNAQIEKTKRRFENYGNYGLLCGSDGLPHLIVNGDQRHWGEFITPGILFLYIAGWIGWVGRTYLIAISGEKKPAMKEIIIDVPLASRIIFRGFIWPVAAYREFLNGDLIAKDV
;
A
#
# COMPACT_ATOMS: atom_id res chain seq x y z
N MET A 1 22.43 46.31 -32.92
CA MET A 1 20.99 46.62 -32.85
C MET A 1 20.44 45.98 -31.59
N SER A 2 19.94 46.78 -30.67
CA SER A 2 19.52 46.32 -29.34
C SER A 2 18.10 45.77 -29.38
N LEU A 3 17.88 44.57 -28.84
CA LEU A 3 16.54 44.05 -28.58
C LEU A 3 16.38 43.85 -27.08
N THR A 4 15.59 44.75 -26.49
CA THR A 4 15.26 44.82 -25.07
C THR A 4 14.24 43.74 -24.70
N ILE A 5 14.51 43.03 -23.60
CA ILE A 5 13.57 42.09 -23.00
C ILE A 5 12.68 42.90 -22.02
N PRO A 6 11.34 42.94 -22.18
CA PRO A 6 10.48 43.68 -21.27
C PRO A 6 10.29 42.92 -19.95
N THR A 7 11.00 43.36 -18.91
CA THR A 7 10.66 43.09 -17.52
C THR A 7 9.33 43.75 -17.17
N ASN A 8 8.27 42.96 -16.95
CA ASN A 8 7.12 43.34 -16.11
C ASN A 8 6.16 42.15 -15.93
N LEU A 9 6.29 41.42 -14.82
CA LEU A 9 5.22 40.60 -14.25
C LEU A 9 5.42 40.49 -12.74
N VAL A 10 4.79 41.43 -12.02
CA VAL A 10 4.85 41.53 -10.57
C VAL A 10 4.01 40.42 -9.94
N LEU A 11 4.66 39.50 -9.22
CA LEU A 11 4.00 38.54 -8.33
C LEU A 11 3.41 39.29 -7.13
N ASN A 12 2.07 39.29 -7.01
CA ASN A 12 1.37 39.89 -5.88
C ASN A 12 0.76 38.78 -4.99
N PRO A 13 1.24 38.57 -3.75
CA PRO A 13 0.81 37.46 -2.90
C PRO A 13 -0.59 37.71 -2.31
N ARG A 14 -1.59 36.97 -2.80
CA ARG A 14 -2.98 37.11 -2.36
C ARG A 14 -3.23 36.41 -1.01
N SER A 15 -3.15 37.20 0.05
CA SER A 15 -3.87 37.09 1.34
C SER A 15 -4.42 35.70 1.74
N ASN A 16 -3.76 35.06 2.70
CA ASN A 16 -4.31 33.93 3.45
C ASN A 16 -5.55 34.38 4.26
N LYS A 17 -6.74 33.93 3.87
CA LYS A 17 -7.91 33.91 4.76
C LYS A 17 -7.97 32.56 5.48
N SER A 18 -7.61 32.57 6.76
CA SER A 18 -7.84 31.44 7.66
C SER A 18 -9.34 31.16 7.76
N LEU A 19 -9.79 29.99 7.30
CA LEU A 19 -11.08 29.44 7.70
C LEU A 19 -10.88 28.65 9.00
N THR A 20 -11.21 29.28 10.12
CA THR A 20 -11.45 28.59 11.38
C THR A 20 -12.65 27.67 11.25
N GLN A 21 -12.43 26.36 11.08
CA GLN A 21 -13.48 25.37 11.28
C GLN A 21 -13.46 24.90 12.75
N SER A 22 -14.58 25.10 13.43
CA SER A 22 -14.82 24.67 14.80
C SER A 22 -15.01 23.15 14.86
N VAL A 23 -14.12 22.47 15.58
CA VAL A 23 -14.28 21.04 15.88
C VAL A 23 -15.29 20.87 17.03
N PRO A 24 -16.38 20.08 16.87
CA PRO A 24 -17.27 19.77 17.98
C PRO A 24 -16.56 18.84 18.98
N LYS A 25 -16.29 19.37 20.17
CA LYS A 25 -15.60 18.67 21.25
C LYS A 25 -16.57 17.72 21.97
N SER A 26 -16.65 16.46 21.54
CA SER A 26 -17.45 15.44 22.23
C SER A 26 -16.90 15.21 23.64
N SER A 27 -17.63 15.66 24.65
CA SER A 27 -17.33 15.40 26.05
C SER A 27 -18.17 14.21 26.53
N ALA A 28 -17.59 13.02 26.42
CA ALA A 28 -18.17 11.83 27.06
C ALA A 28 -18.09 12.01 28.58
N ARG A 29 -19.24 12.15 29.24
CA ARG A 29 -19.31 12.17 30.70
C ARG A 29 -19.11 10.76 31.23
N PHE A 30 -18.05 10.57 32.00
CA PHE A 30 -17.92 9.42 32.89
C PHE A 30 -19.03 9.52 33.95
N VAL A 31 -19.80 8.44 34.12
CA VAL A 31 -20.72 8.28 35.26
C VAL A 31 -20.42 6.92 35.88
N CYS A 32 -19.71 6.94 37.00
CA CYS A 32 -19.67 5.81 37.91
C CYS A 32 -20.75 6.04 38.97
N SER A 33 -21.72 5.14 39.06
CA SER A 33 -22.52 4.99 40.28
C SER A 33 -21.80 4.02 41.20
N ASP A 34 -21.24 4.55 42.28
CA ASP A 34 -20.94 3.77 43.48
C ASP A 34 -22.25 3.55 44.25
N ASP A 35 -22.56 2.29 44.57
CA ASP A 35 -23.49 1.97 45.66
C ASP A 35 -22.96 0.74 46.41
N LYS A 36 -22.91 0.82 47.74
CA LYS A 36 -22.10 -0.09 48.57
C LYS A 36 -22.86 -0.72 49.74
N SER A 37 -22.81 -2.05 49.76
CA SER A 37 -22.92 -2.98 50.90
C SER A 37 -24.29 -3.35 51.51
N SER A 38 -24.61 -4.65 51.42
CA SER A 38 -24.91 -5.60 52.54
C SER A 38 -25.21 -7.00 51.93
N THR A 39 -24.47 -8.11 52.12
CA THR A 39 -24.22 -8.90 53.36
C THR A 39 -25.52 -9.61 53.82
N THR A 40 -25.73 -10.94 53.86
CA THR A 40 -24.96 -12.22 53.66
C THR A 40 -25.97 -13.42 53.65
N PRO A 41 -25.65 -14.76 53.63
CA PRO A 41 -24.46 -15.57 53.25
C PRO A 41 -24.79 -16.84 52.38
N GLN A 42 -23.85 -17.81 52.27
CA GLN A 42 -23.95 -19.19 51.70
C GLN A 42 -23.93 -19.27 50.16
N SER A 43 -23.23 -20.20 49.47
CA SER A 43 -22.40 -21.36 49.89
C SER A 43 -21.04 -21.37 49.17
N MET A 44 -20.06 -22.13 49.68
CA MET A 44 -18.65 -22.08 49.28
C MET A 44 -18.19 -23.24 48.39
N LYS A 45 -17.11 -22.97 47.61
CA LYS A 45 -16.11 -23.92 47.05
C LYS A 45 -16.59 -24.93 45.99
N ALA A 46 -16.10 -24.78 44.75
CA ALA A 46 -15.38 -25.84 43.99
C ALA A 46 -14.98 -25.48 42.53
N PHE A 47 -14.43 -24.28 42.23
CA PHE A 47 -13.93 -23.98 40.86
C PHE A 47 -12.54 -23.31 40.74
N SER A 48 -11.90 -22.89 41.83
CA SER A 48 -10.60 -22.19 41.77
C SER A 48 -9.37 -23.09 41.57
N ALA A 49 -9.52 -24.42 41.57
CA ALA A 49 -8.38 -25.35 41.44
C ALA A 49 -8.02 -25.69 39.98
N ALA A 50 -8.93 -25.51 39.03
CA ALA A 50 -8.71 -25.91 37.63
C ALA A 50 -7.88 -24.91 36.80
N VAL A 51 -7.83 -23.64 37.22
CA VAL A 51 -7.16 -22.57 36.46
C VAL A 51 -5.64 -22.52 36.72
N ALA A 52 -5.17 -23.04 37.85
CA ALA A 52 -3.76 -22.98 38.25
C ALA A 52 -2.87 -24.07 37.61
N LEU A 53 -3.45 -25.07 36.94
CA LEU A 53 -2.71 -26.19 36.33
C LEU A 53 -2.49 -26.05 34.81
N SER A 54 -3.11 -25.07 34.14
CA SER A 54 -2.89 -24.84 32.69
C SER A 54 -1.69 -23.94 32.38
N SER A 55 -0.92 -23.52 33.39
CA SER A 55 0.08 -22.44 33.27
C SER A 55 1.52 -22.91 32.98
N ILE A 56 1.78 -24.23 32.86
CA ILE A 56 3.14 -24.81 32.82
C ILE A 56 3.52 -25.37 31.42
N LEU A 57 2.77 -25.04 30.36
CA LEU A 57 3.09 -25.43 28.97
C LEU A 57 3.19 -24.23 28.02
N LEU A 58 3.68 -23.09 28.50
CA LEU A 58 4.07 -21.96 27.65
C LEU A 58 5.60 -21.79 27.60
N SER A 59 6.29 -22.88 27.25
CA SER A 59 7.65 -22.78 26.70
C SER A 59 7.57 -21.94 25.44
N ALA A 60 8.11 -20.71 25.49
CA ALA A 60 8.06 -19.79 24.37
C ALA A 60 8.65 -20.46 23.11
N PRO A 61 7.94 -20.49 21.97
CA PRO A 61 8.56 -20.92 20.73
C PRO A 61 9.68 -19.93 20.43
N MET A 62 10.89 -20.46 20.20
CA MET A 62 11.93 -19.72 19.50
C MET A 62 11.30 -19.14 18.22
N PRO A 63 11.63 -17.89 17.83
CA PRO A 63 11.03 -17.29 16.64
C PRO A 63 11.33 -18.19 15.45
N ALA A 64 10.30 -18.92 14.98
CA ALA A 64 10.42 -19.81 13.86
C ALA A 64 10.66 -18.95 12.62
N VAL A 65 11.95 -18.76 12.32
CA VAL A 65 12.40 -18.42 10.98
C VAL A 65 12.09 -19.68 10.18
N ALA A 66 10.91 -19.71 9.57
CA ALA A 66 10.62 -20.71 8.57
C ALA A 66 11.64 -20.48 7.45
N ASP A 67 12.63 -21.37 7.35
CA ASP A 67 13.62 -21.37 6.27
C ASP A 67 12.91 -21.76 4.97
N ILE A 68 12.15 -20.82 4.40
CA ILE A 68 11.38 -21.00 3.18
C ILE A 68 12.37 -21.32 2.06
N SER A 69 12.41 -22.60 1.71
CA SER A 69 13.31 -23.19 0.71
C SER A 69 14.82 -22.96 0.96
N GLY A 70 15.23 -22.74 2.22
CA GLY A 70 16.64 -22.51 2.58
C GLY A 70 17.21 -21.15 2.13
N LEU A 71 16.35 -20.17 1.84
CA LEU A 71 16.79 -18.80 1.55
C LEU A 71 17.10 -18.05 2.83
N THR A 72 18.16 -17.24 2.80
CA THR A 72 18.60 -16.42 3.94
C THR A 72 18.15 -14.96 3.79
N PRO A 73 17.89 -14.21 4.87
CA PRO A 73 17.58 -12.79 4.76
C PRO A 73 18.65 -12.02 3.98
N CYS A 74 18.27 -11.22 2.97
CA CYS A 74 19.22 -10.52 2.11
C CYS A 74 20.19 -9.61 2.87
N LYS A 75 19.78 -9.10 4.04
CA LYS A 75 20.61 -8.32 4.97
C LYS A 75 21.86 -9.07 5.47
N GLU A 76 21.79 -10.39 5.58
CA GLU A 76 22.85 -11.25 6.14
C GLU A 76 23.62 -12.01 5.04
N SER A 77 23.10 -12.01 3.81
CA SER A 77 23.72 -12.69 2.67
C SER A 77 25.04 -12.03 2.24
N LYS A 78 26.14 -12.75 2.49
CA LYS A 78 27.50 -12.37 2.05
C LYS A 78 27.58 -12.16 0.52
N GLN A 79 26.75 -12.83 -0.26
CA GLN A 79 26.75 -12.71 -1.74
C GLN A 79 26.03 -11.45 -2.20
N PHE A 80 24.93 -11.07 -1.54
CA PHE A 80 24.23 -9.81 -1.77
C PHE A 80 25.15 -8.60 -1.53
N ALA A 81 25.85 -8.57 -0.40
CA ALA A 81 26.83 -7.53 -0.07
C ALA A 81 28.04 -7.48 -1.03
N LYS A 82 28.45 -8.60 -1.64
CA LYS A 82 29.46 -8.61 -2.70
C LYS A 82 28.94 -7.93 -3.98
N ARG A 83 27.69 -8.20 -4.39
CA ARG A 83 27.09 -7.58 -5.57
C ARG A 83 26.93 -6.07 -5.42
N GLU A 84 26.54 -5.60 -4.24
CA GLU A 84 26.50 -4.17 -3.92
C GLU A 84 27.88 -3.53 -4.13
N LYS A 85 28.93 -4.08 -3.48
CA LYS A 85 30.31 -3.58 -3.60
C LYS A 85 30.82 -3.62 -5.05
N GLN A 86 30.45 -4.63 -5.83
CA GLN A 86 30.82 -4.73 -7.24
C GLN A 86 30.14 -3.63 -8.09
N GLN A 87 28.85 -3.34 -7.86
CA GLN A 87 28.14 -2.27 -8.56
C GLN A 87 28.68 -0.88 -8.17
N ILE A 88 28.91 -0.64 -6.88
CA ILE A 88 29.52 0.61 -6.40
C ILE A 88 30.93 0.78 -6.96
N LYS A 89 31.76 -0.27 -6.96
CA LYS A 89 33.12 -0.22 -7.54
C LYS A 89 33.09 0.09 -9.05
N LYS A 90 32.11 -0.43 -9.79
CA LYS A 90 31.92 -0.09 -11.22
C LYS A 90 31.60 1.40 -11.39
N LEU A 91 30.61 1.92 -10.66
CA LEU A 91 30.25 3.35 -10.71
C LEU A 91 31.42 4.26 -10.28
N GLN A 92 32.17 3.88 -9.24
CA GLN A 92 33.38 4.58 -8.81
C GLN A 92 34.49 4.55 -9.87
N SER A 93 34.65 3.44 -10.62
CA SER A 93 35.62 3.39 -11.72
C SER A 93 35.23 4.33 -12.87
N SER A 94 33.93 4.47 -13.16
CA SER A 94 33.43 5.47 -14.10
C SER A 94 33.61 6.90 -13.58
N LEU A 95 33.38 7.15 -12.28
CA LEU A 95 33.51 8.48 -11.67
C LEU A 95 34.93 9.04 -11.81
N LYS A 96 35.96 8.20 -11.69
CA LYS A 96 37.38 8.58 -11.86
C LYS A 96 37.74 9.12 -13.26
N LEU A 97 36.89 8.91 -14.27
CA LEU A 97 37.10 9.42 -15.63
C LEU A 97 36.61 10.86 -15.82
N TYR A 98 35.89 11.42 -14.84
CA TYR A 98 35.27 12.74 -14.93
C TYR A 98 35.80 13.68 -13.84
N ALA A 99 35.85 14.98 -14.15
CA ALA A 99 36.20 16.00 -13.16
C ALA A 99 35.12 16.10 -12.06
N PRO A 100 35.49 16.35 -10.78
CA PRO A 100 34.57 16.28 -9.65
C PRO A 100 33.37 17.25 -9.75
N GLU A 101 33.60 18.45 -10.29
CA GLU A 101 32.58 19.49 -10.46
C GLU A 101 31.76 19.36 -11.76
N SER A 102 31.95 18.27 -12.52
CA SER A 102 31.25 18.09 -13.79
C SER A 102 29.86 17.48 -13.61
N ALA A 103 28.90 17.89 -14.43
CA ALA A 103 27.54 17.33 -14.46
C ALA A 103 27.48 15.77 -14.46
N PRO A 104 28.31 15.01 -15.22
CA PRO A 104 28.32 13.55 -15.13
C PRO A 104 28.82 13.02 -13.79
N ALA A 105 29.75 13.70 -13.10
CA ALA A 105 30.20 13.28 -11.77
C ALA A 105 29.09 13.42 -10.72
N LEU A 106 28.31 14.51 -10.75
CA LEU A 106 27.12 14.68 -9.90
C LEU A 106 26.07 13.58 -10.18
N ALA A 107 25.81 13.28 -11.46
CA ALA A 107 24.88 12.22 -11.85
C ALA A 107 25.35 10.82 -11.39
N LEU A 108 26.65 10.53 -11.44
CA LEU A 108 27.23 9.28 -10.94
C LEU A 108 27.16 9.17 -9.41
N ASN A 109 27.40 10.26 -8.68
CA ASN A 109 27.21 10.29 -7.23
C ASN A 109 25.74 10.00 -6.85
N ALA A 110 24.78 10.63 -7.52
CA ALA A 110 23.36 10.34 -7.33
C ALA A 110 22.98 8.89 -7.70
N GLN A 111 23.65 8.27 -8.69
CA GLN A 111 23.48 6.85 -9.01
C GLN A 111 24.07 5.93 -7.93
N ILE A 112 25.22 6.28 -7.34
CA ILE A 112 25.83 5.54 -6.22
C ILE A 112 24.89 5.57 -5.00
N GLU A 113 24.35 6.74 -4.67
CA GLU A 113 23.38 6.91 -3.57
C GLU A 113 22.09 6.12 -3.81
N LYS A 114 21.47 6.27 -4.99
CA LYS A 114 20.29 5.47 -5.39
C LYS A 114 20.57 3.96 -5.34
N THR A 115 21.78 3.53 -5.71
CA THR A 115 22.20 2.13 -5.64
C THR A 115 22.26 1.65 -4.20
N LYS A 116 22.96 2.36 -3.31
CA LYS A 116 23.02 2.05 -1.86
C LYS A 116 21.61 1.96 -1.27
N ARG A 117 20.80 3.01 -1.44
CA ARG A 117 19.42 3.07 -0.94
C ARG A 117 18.56 1.91 -1.44
N ARG A 118 18.76 1.45 -2.69
CA ARG A 118 18.07 0.27 -3.22
C ARG A 118 18.50 -1.03 -2.53
N PHE A 119 19.80 -1.23 -2.32
CA PHE A 119 20.33 -2.41 -1.60
C PHE A 119 19.90 -2.40 -0.12
N GLU A 120 19.95 -1.24 0.56
CA GLU A 120 19.44 -1.04 1.92
C GLU A 120 17.94 -1.34 2.01
N ASN A 121 17.12 -0.78 1.11
CA ASN A 121 15.69 -1.05 1.03
C ASN A 121 15.41 -2.56 0.91
N TYR A 122 16.08 -3.25 -0.02
CA TYR A 122 15.91 -4.69 -0.20
C TYR A 122 16.35 -5.51 1.02
N GLY A 123 17.37 -5.07 1.78
CA GLY A 123 17.73 -5.66 3.07
C GLY A 123 16.74 -5.36 4.21
N ASN A 124 16.07 -4.21 4.16
CA ASN A 124 15.11 -3.76 5.19
C ASN A 124 13.70 -4.33 5.02
N TYR A 125 13.26 -4.58 3.78
CA TYR A 125 11.94 -5.20 3.51
C TYR A 125 11.88 -6.70 3.85
N GLY A 126 12.95 -7.28 4.39
CA GLY A 126 12.98 -8.69 4.80
C GLY A 126 13.09 -9.68 3.64
N LEU A 127 13.38 -9.21 2.43
CA LEU A 127 13.48 -10.06 1.23
C LEU A 127 14.46 -11.22 1.45
N LEU A 128 14.10 -12.38 0.91
CA LEU A 128 14.87 -13.60 1.03
C LEU A 128 15.83 -13.77 -0.16
N CYS A 129 17.10 -14.03 0.12
CA CYS A 129 18.17 -14.18 -0.87
C CYS A 129 18.62 -15.65 -0.96
N GLY A 130 18.63 -16.16 -2.20
CA GLY A 130 19.23 -17.46 -2.53
C GLY A 130 20.77 -17.43 -2.56
N SER A 131 21.36 -18.57 -2.95
CA SER A 131 22.82 -18.76 -3.10
C SER A 131 23.50 -17.73 -4.01
N ASP A 132 22.77 -17.22 -5.02
CA ASP A 132 23.27 -16.20 -5.94
C ASP A 132 23.37 -14.80 -5.33
N GLY A 133 22.77 -14.56 -4.15
CA GLY A 133 22.67 -13.22 -3.57
C GLY A 133 21.74 -12.28 -4.34
N LEU A 134 20.70 -12.82 -4.99
CA LEU A 134 19.59 -12.06 -5.55
C LEU A 134 18.35 -12.22 -4.65
N PRO A 135 17.58 -11.14 -4.40
CA PRO A 135 16.28 -11.24 -3.75
C PRO A 135 15.30 -12.08 -4.58
N HIS A 136 14.64 -13.03 -3.93
CA HIS A 136 13.54 -13.83 -4.45
C HIS A 136 12.26 -13.41 -3.72
N LEU A 137 11.10 -13.61 -4.37
CA LEU A 137 9.79 -13.27 -3.82
C LEU A 137 9.03 -14.55 -3.46
N ILE A 138 8.35 -14.56 -2.32
CA ILE A 138 7.55 -15.69 -1.84
C ILE A 138 6.06 -15.40 -2.03
N VAL A 139 5.45 -16.09 -3.00
CA VAL A 139 4.03 -15.90 -3.37
C VAL A 139 3.06 -16.81 -2.60
N ASN A 140 3.55 -17.60 -1.63
CA ASN A 140 2.79 -18.63 -0.92
C ASN A 140 1.73 -18.12 0.07
N GLY A 141 1.55 -16.80 0.20
CA GLY A 141 0.60 -16.22 1.16
C GLY A 141 1.03 -16.28 2.63
N ASP A 142 2.33 -16.41 2.91
CA ASP A 142 2.88 -16.25 4.27
C ASP A 142 2.78 -14.78 4.72
N GLN A 143 2.20 -14.55 5.91
CA GLN A 143 1.95 -13.25 6.52
C GLN A 143 3.18 -12.33 6.52
N ARG A 144 4.39 -12.90 6.70
CA ARG A 144 5.65 -12.12 6.73
C ARG A 144 6.04 -11.54 5.38
N HIS A 145 5.56 -12.13 4.28
CA HIS A 145 5.90 -11.79 2.90
C HIS A 145 4.69 -11.26 2.10
N TRP A 146 3.54 -10.98 2.74
CA TRP A 146 2.35 -10.41 2.08
C TRP A 146 2.62 -9.09 1.33
N GLY A 147 3.59 -8.29 1.78
CA GLY A 147 4.01 -7.07 1.10
C GLY A 147 4.63 -7.30 -0.29
N GLU A 148 5.14 -8.50 -0.57
CA GLU A 148 5.82 -8.81 -1.83
C GLU A 148 4.86 -9.07 -2.99
N PHE A 149 3.72 -9.74 -2.73
CA PHE A 149 2.79 -10.17 -3.77
C PHE A 149 1.32 -9.94 -3.45
N ILE A 150 0.85 -10.26 -2.23
CA ILE A 150 -0.58 -10.16 -1.87
C ILE A 150 -1.05 -8.70 -1.85
N THR A 151 -0.31 -7.81 -1.18
CA THR A 151 -0.64 -6.38 -1.13
C THR A 151 -0.67 -5.71 -2.51
N PRO A 152 0.39 -5.82 -3.36
CA PRO A 152 0.33 -5.26 -4.72
C PRO A 152 -0.67 -6.00 -5.62
N GLY A 153 -0.91 -7.30 -5.41
CA GLY A 153 -1.89 -8.08 -6.17
C GLY A 153 -3.34 -7.66 -5.90
N ILE A 154 -3.71 -7.46 -4.64
CA ILE A 154 -5.04 -6.92 -4.27
C ILE A 154 -5.20 -5.49 -4.80
N LEU A 155 -4.15 -4.65 -4.72
CA LEU A 155 -4.18 -3.30 -5.30
C LEU A 155 -4.38 -3.33 -6.82
N PHE A 156 -3.70 -4.24 -7.53
CA PHE A 156 -3.89 -4.45 -8.97
C PHE A 156 -5.32 -4.88 -9.30
N LEU A 157 -5.85 -5.90 -8.62
CA LEU A 157 -7.22 -6.37 -8.82
C LEU A 157 -8.27 -5.29 -8.50
N TYR A 158 -8.00 -4.46 -7.49
CA TYR A 158 -8.85 -3.32 -7.14
C TYR A 158 -8.91 -2.27 -8.26
N ILE A 159 -7.77 -1.92 -8.85
CA ILE A 159 -7.69 -0.95 -9.96
C ILE A 159 -8.29 -1.55 -11.24
N ALA A 160 -7.96 -2.80 -11.58
CA ALA A 160 -8.49 -3.49 -12.75
C ALA A 160 -10.02 -3.66 -12.67
N GLY A 161 -10.54 -4.07 -11.51
CA GLY A 161 -11.97 -4.19 -11.26
C GLY A 161 -12.70 -2.84 -11.29
N TRP A 162 -12.08 -1.76 -10.81
CA TRP A 162 -12.64 -0.41 -10.92
C TRP A 162 -12.77 0.00 -12.39
N ILE A 163 -11.73 -0.17 -13.20
CA ILE A 163 -11.74 0.16 -14.63
C ILE A 163 -12.83 -0.67 -15.36
N GLY A 164 -12.87 -1.99 -15.12
CA GLY A 164 -13.87 -2.88 -15.72
C GLY A 164 -15.30 -2.54 -15.31
N TRP A 165 -15.52 -2.21 -14.03
CA TRP A 165 -16.83 -1.83 -13.51
C TRP A 165 -17.33 -0.52 -14.12
N VAL A 166 -16.48 0.50 -14.19
CA VAL A 166 -16.79 1.79 -14.82
C VAL A 166 -17.13 1.60 -16.30
N GLY A 167 -16.37 0.77 -17.02
CA GLY A 167 -16.65 0.41 -18.41
C GLY A 167 -18.02 -0.23 -18.57
N ARG A 168 -18.32 -1.29 -17.80
CA ARG A 168 -19.64 -1.96 -17.79
C ARG A 168 -20.77 -0.96 -17.50
N THR A 169 -20.66 -0.18 -16.43
CA THR A 169 -21.71 0.77 -16.03
C THR A 169 -21.91 1.87 -17.07
N TYR A 170 -20.85 2.35 -17.75
CA TYR A 170 -20.97 3.31 -18.84
C TYR A 170 -21.72 2.73 -20.05
N LEU A 171 -21.35 1.52 -20.49
CA LEU A 171 -22.01 0.84 -21.62
C LEU A 171 -23.50 0.56 -21.33
N ILE A 172 -23.84 0.14 -20.11
CA ILE A 172 -25.24 -0.05 -19.69
C ILE A 172 -26.00 1.28 -19.63
N ALA A 173 -25.35 2.38 -19.23
CA ALA A 173 -26.01 3.68 -19.18
C ALA A 173 -26.33 4.26 -20.57
N ILE A 174 -25.49 4.01 -21.58
CA ILE A 174 -25.70 4.52 -22.95
C ILE A 174 -26.56 3.59 -23.83
N SER A 175 -26.71 2.30 -23.48
CA SER A 175 -27.45 1.33 -24.31
C SER A 175 -28.94 1.66 -24.48
N GLY A 176 -29.52 2.46 -23.57
CA GLY A 176 -30.88 2.98 -23.67
C GLY A 176 -31.04 4.26 -24.49
N GLU A 177 -29.96 4.87 -25.01
CA GLU A 177 -30.05 6.07 -25.85
C GLU A 177 -30.42 5.75 -27.30
N LYS A 178 -30.89 6.76 -28.03
CA LYS A 178 -31.30 6.64 -29.44
C LYS A 178 -30.17 6.26 -30.41
N LYS A 179 -28.90 6.45 -30.03
CA LYS A 179 -27.70 6.19 -30.84
C LYS A 179 -26.49 5.81 -29.97
N PRO A 180 -26.46 4.61 -29.34
CA PRO A 180 -25.42 4.23 -28.39
C PRO A 180 -24.01 4.29 -28.99
N ALA A 181 -23.81 3.78 -30.20
CA ALA A 181 -22.52 3.82 -30.90
C ALA A 181 -21.93 5.24 -31.10
N MET A 182 -22.77 6.29 -31.10
CA MET A 182 -22.28 7.68 -31.16
C MET A 182 -21.68 8.15 -29.83
N LYS A 183 -22.18 7.63 -28.69
CA LYS A 183 -21.69 7.88 -27.33
C LYS A 183 -20.46 7.04 -26.95
N GLU A 184 -20.14 6.01 -27.75
CA GLU A 184 -18.89 5.27 -27.65
C GLU A 184 -17.74 6.02 -28.32
N ILE A 185 -17.98 6.60 -29.50
CA ILE A 185 -17.00 7.41 -30.25
C ILE A 185 -16.80 8.79 -29.58
N ILE A 186 -17.91 9.47 -29.24
CA ILE A 186 -17.90 10.76 -28.56
C ILE A 186 -18.36 10.53 -27.13
N ILE A 187 -17.39 10.25 -26.25
CA ILE A 187 -17.64 9.92 -24.85
C ILE A 187 -18.35 11.08 -24.13
N ASP A 188 -19.42 10.75 -23.42
CA ASP A 188 -20.13 11.69 -22.54
C ASP A 188 -19.32 11.91 -21.26
N VAL A 189 -18.38 12.85 -21.31
CA VAL A 189 -17.49 13.20 -20.20
C VAL A 189 -18.22 13.48 -18.88
N PRO A 190 -19.32 14.26 -18.81
CA PRO A 190 -20.00 14.49 -17.53
C PRO A 190 -20.73 13.26 -16.98
N LEU A 191 -21.23 12.35 -17.83
CA LEU A 191 -21.78 11.07 -17.39
C LEU A 191 -20.66 10.11 -16.93
N ALA A 192 -19.59 9.97 -17.72
CA ALA A 192 -18.43 9.13 -17.43
C ALA A 192 -17.76 9.53 -16.10
N SER A 193 -17.56 10.83 -15.84
CA SER A 193 -17.01 11.35 -14.59
C SER A 193 -17.81 10.89 -13.36
N ARG A 194 -19.15 10.95 -13.42
CA ARG A 194 -20.02 10.49 -12.33
C ARG A 194 -19.93 8.97 -12.09
N ILE A 195 -19.73 8.18 -13.15
CA ILE A 195 -19.56 6.73 -13.05
C ILE A 195 -18.17 6.39 -12.49
N ILE A 196 -17.12 7.08 -12.92
CA ILE A 196 -15.75 6.90 -12.39
C ILE A 196 -15.73 7.01 -10.86
N PHE A 197 -16.32 8.07 -10.29
CA PHE A 197 -16.38 8.23 -8.82
C PHE A 197 -17.23 7.16 -8.13
N ARG A 198 -18.32 6.67 -8.75
CA ARG A 198 -19.11 5.56 -8.22
C ARG A 198 -18.38 4.23 -8.25
N GLY A 199 -17.46 4.04 -9.20
CA GLY A 199 -16.63 2.84 -9.33
C GLY A 199 -15.70 2.58 -8.15
N PHE A 200 -15.47 3.54 -7.23
CA PHE A 200 -14.64 3.30 -6.04
C PHE A 200 -15.22 2.21 -5.12
N ILE A 201 -16.55 2.07 -5.04
CA ILE A 201 -17.22 1.03 -4.22
C ILE A 201 -17.58 -0.23 -5.03
N TRP A 202 -16.93 -0.44 -6.18
CA TRP A 202 -17.20 -1.56 -7.09
C TRP A 202 -17.21 -2.95 -6.43
N PRO A 203 -16.34 -3.31 -5.44
CA PRO A 203 -16.33 -4.69 -4.93
C PRO A 203 -17.65 -5.06 -4.24
N VAL A 204 -18.25 -4.11 -3.51
CA VAL A 204 -19.52 -4.30 -2.82
C VAL A 204 -20.69 -4.22 -3.81
N ALA A 205 -20.65 -3.29 -4.76
CA ALA A 205 -21.70 -3.15 -5.78
C ALA A 205 -21.77 -4.38 -6.70
N ALA A 206 -20.63 -4.82 -7.23
CA ALA A 206 -20.52 -6.01 -8.06
C ALA A 206 -20.94 -7.28 -7.31
N TYR A 207 -20.55 -7.43 -6.05
CA TYR A 207 -20.98 -8.58 -5.24
C TYR A 207 -22.49 -8.59 -4.98
N ARG A 208 -23.12 -7.42 -4.78
CA ARG A 208 -24.59 -7.30 -4.66
C ARG A 208 -25.31 -7.61 -5.99
N GLU A 209 -24.86 -7.05 -7.10
CA GLU A 209 -25.44 -7.34 -8.43
C GLU A 209 -25.24 -8.81 -8.85
N PHE A 210 -24.13 -9.44 -8.44
CA PHE A 210 -23.90 -10.87 -8.64
C PHE A 210 -24.90 -11.72 -7.86
N LEU A 211 -25.11 -11.44 -6.57
CA LEU A 211 -26.08 -12.15 -5.74
C LEU A 211 -27.54 -11.94 -6.18
N ASN A 212 -27.86 -10.77 -6.74
CA ASN A 212 -29.20 -10.48 -7.29
C ASN A 212 -29.44 -11.14 -8.66
N GLY A 213 -28.38 -11.57 -9.36
CA GLY A 213 -28.48 -12.10 -10.73
C GLY A 213 -28.48 -11.02 -11.83
N ASP A 214 -28.22 -9.76 -11.51
CA ASP A 214 -28.19 -8.64 -12.47
C ASP A 214 -26.81 -8.50 -13.17
N LEU A 215 -25.80 -9.23 -12.71
CA LEU A 215 -24.44 -9.17 -13.29
C LEU A 215 -24.30 -10.00 -14.58
N ILE A 216 -25.12 -11.03 -14.78
CA ILE A 216 -24.98 -12.04 -15.84
C ILE A 216 -26.29 -12.11 -16.64
N ALA A 217 -26.21 -12.31 -17.96
CA ALA A 217 -27.38 -12.58 -18.79
C ALA A 217 -28.00 -13.94 -18.45
N LYS A 218 -29.29 -14.15 -18.75
CA LYS A 218 -30.01 -15.38 -18.37
C LYS A 218 -29.87 -16.54 -19.37
N ASP A 219 -29.17 -16.31 -20.48
CA ASP A 219 -29.04 -17.23 -21.62
C ASP A 219 -27.65 -17.92 -21.66
N VAL A 220 -27.08 -18.22 -20.49
CA VAL A 220 -25.80 -18.96 -20.29
C VAL A 220 -25.95 -20.10 -19.29
#